data_AF-A0A660QW11-F1
#
_entry.id   AF-A0A660QW11-F1
#
_cell.length_a   1.000
_cell.length_b   1.000
_cell.length_c   1.000
_cell.angle_alpha   90.00
_cell.angle_beta   90.00
_cell.angle_gamma   90.00
#
_symmetry.space_group_name_H-M   'P 1'
#
loop_
_entity.id
_entity.type
_entity.pdbx_description
1 polymer ?
#
loop_
_entity_poly.entity_id
_entity_poly.type
_entity_poly.pdbx_seq_one_letter_code
_entity_poly.pdbx_strand_id
1 'polypeptide(L)'
;MGGRKWVNLENEEAEKIKEYLLQMGGEERSVSSSEIWRVKFSDSTFTYYKKGTLYSTPSNSEDSAVKQAWDYVDKIVGPIFIPPSKKFLIGLDETGKGELIGHTHLVGVLIPAELFRTLYELVNTADTKKSHTFDYWDDVFRKISSFINEGLEFLEEKIPPWHVDRYNLNKIMDIVYQRILDSFFRKIDISKCRVVIDDYGVGPTLKRFLIFLEKQGAEIIVSQKSDDTYLEAKIASVLAKRSREFVIKKINEDPAFRINDLSVGSGNAGNKKTMQWLEAWHASGKEWPWFIKKSFSPIRRIERAKGNVKKASPPIREELLSEDFKRSFDEGKLDIRVLSIVCPSCGAISKAVFFTTNEKGFIARCPQCKKPLKELNFTLRYYCGFIIPDSNIISGGLIGKDLEKSRFFEDFTILIPGVVRYECDTKGGKKEFERLAKFASISRIKLKEVGEFNPERFKNLTSQQRDDLIIETCIKENAILLSADKQVKGIAISKDVFTIFVL
;
A
#
# COMPACT_ATOMS: atom_id res chain seq x y z
N MET A 1 -4.43 -28.63 -13.09
CA MET A 1 -3.71 -27.43 -13.59
C MET A 1 -4.67 -26.32 -14.01
N GLY A 2 -4.46 -25.06 -13.59
CA GLY A 2 -5.31 -23.92 -13.96
C GLY A 2 -5.19 -23.51 -15.44
N GLY A 3 -6.22 -22.89 -16.01
CA GLY A 3 -6.22 -22.46 -17.42
C GLY A 3 -5.18 -21.37 -17.70
N ARG A 4 -4.79 -21.23 -18.97
CA ARG A 4 -3.63 -20.42 -19.38
C ARG A 4 -3.96 -19.49 -20.54
N LYS A 5 -3.40 -18.29 -20.53
CA LYS A 5 -3.68 -17.26 -21.53
C LYS A 5 -2.39 -16.69 -22.11
N TRP A 6 -2.30 -16.58 -23.42
CA TRP A 6 -1.23 -15.89 -24.13
C TRP A 6 -1.82 -14.74 -24.94
N VAL A 7 -1.08 -13.64 -25.07
CA VAL A 7 -1.53 -12.40 -25.72
C VAL A 7 -0.50 -11.91 -26.72
N ASN A 8 -0.94 -11.08 -27.67
CA ASN A 8 -0.12 -10.51 -28.74
C ASN A 8 0.49 -11.54 -29.70
N LEU A 9 -0.18 -12.69 -29.92
CA LEU A 9 0.27 -13.66 -30.91
C LEU A 9 0.00 -13.14 -32.32
N GLU A 10 1.02 -13.24 -33.17
CA GLU A 10 0.84 -13.10 -34.61
C GLU A 10 0.03 -14.28 -35.17
N ASN A 11 -0.69 -14.06 -36.26
CA ASN A 11 -1.51 -15.12 -36.88
C ASN A 11 -0.64 -16.32 -37.29
N GLU A 12 0.60 -16.10 -37.72
CA GLU A 12 1.51 -17.17 -38.12
C GLU A 12 1.93 -18.05 -36.93
N GLU A 13 2.20 -17.44 -35.77
CA GLU A 13 2.50 -18.17 -34.54
C GLU A 13 1.29 -19.00 -34.07
N ALA A 14 0.10 -18.39 -34.13
CA ALA A 14 -1.14 -19.06 -33.75
C ALA A 14 -1.44 -20.26 -34.67
N GLU A 15 -1.14 -20.17 -35.97
CA GLU A 15 -1.34 -21.28 -36.89
C GLU A 15 -0.34 -22.42 -36.64
N LYS A 16 0.93 -22.11 -36.38
CA LYS A 16 1.93 -23.11 -35.96
C LYS A 16 1.49 -23.88 -34.70
N ILE A 17 0.92 -23.17 -33.74
CA ILE A 17 0.37 -23.78 -32.51
C ILE A 17 -0.82 -24.68 -32.85
N LYS A 18 -1.74 -24.21 -33.69
CA LYS A 18 -2.91 -25.01 -34.13
C LYS A 18 -2.45 -26.30 -34.79
N GLU A 19 -1.52 -26.23 -35.73
CA GLU A 19 -0.97 -27.40 -36.43
C GLU A 19 -0.35 -28.39 -35.45
N TYR A 20 0.45 -27.92 -34.49
CA TYR A 20 1.03 -28.78 -33.46
C TYR A 20 -0.05 -29.49 -32.62
N LEU A 21 -1.08 -28.77 -32.17
CA LEU A 21 -2.17 -29.37 -31.39
C LEU A 21 -2.91 -30.44 -32.18
N LEU A 22 -3.18 -30.20 -33.47
CA LEU A 22 -3.81 -31.17 -34.36
C LEU A 22 -2.92 -32.40 -34.61
N GLN A 23 -1.62 -32.20 -34.82
CA GLN A 23 -0.65 -33.29 -34.98
C GLN A 23 -0.57 -34.19 -33.74
N MET A 24 -0.80 -33.62 -32.56
CA MET A 24 -0.82 -34.36 -31.30
C MET A 24 -2.18 -35.00 -30.97
N GLY A 25 -3.13 -34.98 -31.92
CA GLY A 25 -4.44 -35.60 -31.78
C GLY A 25 -5.54 -34.67 -31.27
N GLY A 26 -5.32 -33.36 -31.33
CA GLY A 26 -6.35 -32.36 -31.07
C GLY A 26 -7.44 -32.37 -32.14
N GLU A 27 -8.65 -32.00 -31.74
CA GLU A 27 -9.81 -31.93 -32.63
C GLU A 27 -10.31 -30.49 -32.76
N GLU A 28 -10.41 -30.00 -34.00
CA GLU A 28 -10.97 -28.68 -34.27
C GLU A 28 -12.48 -28.64 -33.94
N ARG A 29 -12.94 -27.51 -33.41
CA ARG A 29 -14.31 -27.26 -32.99
C ARG A 29 -14.85 -26.00 -33.64
N SER A 30 -16.18 -25.89 -33.67
CA SER A 30 -16.84 -24.69 -34.16
C SER A 30 -16.49 -23.46 -33.32
N VAL A 31 -16.33 -22.34 -34.03
CA VAL A 31 -15.93 -21.04 -33.49
C VAL A 31 -17.11 -20.08 -33.44
N SER A 32 -17.05 -19.12 -32.51
CA SER A 32 -17.97 -17.98 -32.45
C SER A 32 -17.43 -16.78 -33.25
N SER A 33 -18.21 -15.69 -33.36
CA SER A 33 -17.86 -14.53 -34.18
C SER A 33 -16.56 -13.80 -33.76
N SER A 34 -16.10 -13.97 -32.52
CA SER A 34 -14.87 -13.38 -31.98
C SER A 34 -13.63 -14.28 -32.09
N GLU A 35 -13.81 -15.53 -32.50
CA GLU A 35 -12.79 -16.58 -32.50
C GLU A 35 -12.31 -16.84 -33.93
N ILE A 36 -11.04 -17.22 -34.07
CA ILE A 36 -10.42 -17.61 -35.35
C ILE A 36 -10.42 -19.14 -35.45
N TRP A 37 -9.89 -19.83 -34.44
CA TRP A 37 -9.92 -21.28 -34.36
C TRP A 37 -10.09 -21.75 -32.91
N ARG A 38 -10.58 -22.97 -32.75
CA ARG A 38 -10.73 -23.64 -31.45
C ARG A 38 -10.37 -25.11 -31.59
N VAL A 39 -9.46 -25.60 -30.75
CA VAL A 39 -9.02 -27.00 -30.73
C VAL A 39 -9.24 -27.59 -29.34
N LYS A 40 -9.96 -28.71 -29.27
CA LYS A 40 -10.03 -29.53 -28.06
C LYS A 40 -8.84 -30.48 -28.05
N PHE A 41 -8.03 -30.45 -27.01
CA PHE A 41 -6.82 -31.25 -26.88
C PHE A 41 -6.76 -31.88 -25.49
N SER A 42 -6.82 -33.21 -25.44
CA SER A 42 -7.07 -33.97 -24.20
C SER A 42 -8.33 -33.45 -23.47
N ASP A 43 -8.20 -33.02 -22.21
CA ASP A 43 -9.27 -32.46 -21.39
C ASP A 43 -9.33 -30.91 -21.43
N SER A 44 -8.45 -30.27 -22.20
CA SER A 44 -8.39 -28.81 -22.34
C SER A 44 -8.87 -28.33 -23.72
N THR A 45 -9.32 -27.09 -23.80
CA THR A 45 -9.73 -26.43 -25.04
C THR A 45 -8.90 -25.17 -25.26
N PHE A 46 -8.20 -25.13 -26.38
CA PHE A 46 -7.42 -24.00 -26.87
C PHE A 46 -8.29 -23.18 -27.83
N THR A 47 -8.36 -21.87 -27.62
CA THR A 47 -9.17 -20.95 -28.42
C THR A 47 -8.34 -19.72 -28.77
N TYR A 48 -8.17 -19.46 -30.07
CA TYR A 48 -7.52 -18.25 -30.56
C TYR A 48 -8.56 -17.21 -31.01
N TYR A 49 -8.36 -15.97 -30.59
CA TYR A 49 -9.29 -14.87 -30.80
C TYR A 49 -8.73 -13.84 -31.79
N LYS A 50 -9.61 -13.14 -32.50
CA LYS A 50 -9.28 -12.07 -33.46
C LYS A 50 -8.40 -10.93 -32.91
N LYS A 51 -8.28 -10.82 -31.58
CA LYS A 51 -7.44 -9.85 -30.88
C LYS A 51 -6.01 -10.35 -30.61
N GLY A 52 -5.56 -11.43 -31.24
CA GLY A 52 -4.24 -12.01 -31.00
C GLY A 52 -4.10 -12.67 -29.62
N THR A 53 -5.20 -13.17 -29.05
CA THR A 53 -5.20 -13.84 -27.74
C THR A 53 -5.42 -15.33 -27.94
N LEU A 54 -4.60 -16.16 -27.31
CA LEU A 54 -4.82 -17.61 -27.20
C LEU A 54 -5.18 -17.95 -25.75
N TYR A 55 -6.24 -18.72 -25.54
CA TYR A 55 -6.64 -19.19 -24.22
C TYR A 55 -6.81 -20.70 -24.19
N SER A 56 -6.25 -21.34 -23.18
CA SER A 56 -6.43 -22.75 -22.86
C SER A 56 -7.24 -22.88 -21.57
N THR A 57 -8.32 -23.65 -21.59
CA THR A 57 -9.09 -23.95 -20.38
C THR A 57 -8.27 -24.78 -19.39
N PRO A 58 -8.63 -24.81 -18.10
CA PRO A 58 -7.99 -25.70 -17.13
C PRO A 58 -7.96 -27.15 -17.60
N SER A 59 -6.91 -27.88 -17.21
CA SER A 59 -6.84 -29.34 -17.29
C SER A 59 -7.11 -29.89 -15.89
N ASN A 60 -8.28 -30.52 -15.73
CA ASN A 60 -8.74 -31.06 -14.46
C ASN A 60 -8.05 -32.39 -14.14
N SER A 61 -7.63 -33.14 -15.17
CA SER A 61 -6.88 -34.40 -15.02
C SER A 61 -5.38 -34.18 -14.76
N GLU A 62 -4.90 -32.95 -14.91
CA GLU A 62 -3.46 -32.61 -14.85
C GLU A 62 -2.62 -33.38 -15.88
N ASP A 63 -3.18 -33.60 -17.07
CA ASP A 63 -2.52 -34.36 -18.12
C ASP A 63 -1.19 -33.73 -18.56
N SER A 64 -0.13 -34.54 -18.50
CA SER A 64 1.21 -34.16 -18.95
C SER A 64 1.26 -33.69 -20.42
N ALA A 65 0.38 -34.19 -21.28
CA ALA A 65 0.32 -33.77 -22.68
C ALA A 65 -0.15 -32.31 -22.81
N VAL A 66 -1.13 -31.89 -21.99
CA VAL A 66 -1.58 -30.48 -21.96
C VAL A 66 -0.45 -29.58 -21.47
N LYS A 67 0.33 -30.04 -20.47
CA LYS A 67 1.50 -29.31 -20.00
C LYS A 67 2.57 -29.15 -21.10
N GLN A 68 2.87 -30.22 -21.83
CA GLN A 68 3.81 -30.16 -22.96
C GLN A 68 3.33 -29.22 -24.07
N ALA A 69 2.02 -29.22 -24.36
CA ALA A 69 1.44 -28.28 -25.31
C ALA A 69 1.57 -26.83 -24.82
N TRP A 70 1.37 -26.56 -23.53
CA TRP A 70 1.61 -25.23 -22.96
C TRP A 70 3.08 -24.82 -23.05
N ASP A 71 4.02 -25.73 -22.77
CA ASP A 71 5.45 -25.47 -22.90
C ASP A 71 5.85 -25.21 -24.36
N TYR A 72 5.19 -25.88 -25.32
CA TYR A 72 5.38 -25.62 -26.75
C TYR A 72 4.88 -24.23 -27.14
N VAL A 73 3.69 -23.84 -26.68
CA VAL A 73 3.16 -22.49 -26.90
C VAL A 73 4.10 -21.44 -26.30
N ASP A 74 4.61 -21.65 -25.08
CA ASP A 74 5.57 -20.74 -24.45
C ASP A 74 6.87 -20.57 -25.25
N LYS A 75 7.32 -21.62 -25.93
CA LYS A 75 8.51 -21.55 -26.80
C LYS A 75 8.28 -20.70 -28.04
N ILE A 76 7.06 -20.69 -28.57
CA ILE A 76 6.69 -19.89 -29.75
C ILE A 76 6.44 -18.44 -29.34
N VAL A 77 5.57 -18.23 -28.36
CA VAL A 77 5.09 -16.88 -27.98
C VAL A 77 6.09 -16.15 -27.07
N GLY A 78 6.97 -16.89 -26.41
CA GLY A 78 7.81 -16.37 -25.34
C GLY A 78 7.04 -16.23 -24.01
N PRO A 79 7.75 -15.92 -22.92
CA PRO A 79 7.13 -15.71 -21.62
C PRO A 79 6.26 -14.45 -21.65
N ILE A 80 5.05 -14.54 -21.10
CA ILE A 80 4.11 -13.41 -21.01
C ILE A 80 4.72 -12.24 -20.23
N PHE A 81 5.50 -12.58 -19.21
CA PHE A 81 6.20 -11.62 -18.38
C PHE A 81 7.68 -11.59 -18.74
N ILE A 82 8.23 -10.37 -18.79
CA ILE A 82 9.65 -10.17 -19.07
C ILE A 82 10.49 -10.82 -17.95
N PRO A 83 11.41 -11.74 -18.29
CA PRO A 83 12.26 -12.41 -17.31
C PRO A 83 13.05 -11.44 -16.42
N PRO A 84 13.49 -11.89 -15.22
CA PRO A 84 14.30 -11.06 -14.33
C PRO A 84 15.61 -10.62 -15.00
N SER A 85 15.85 -9.32 -15.05
CA SER A 85 17.13 -8.70 -15.44
C SER A 85 18.02 -8.38 -14.23
N LYS A 86 17.44 -8.46 -13.02
CA LYS A 86 18.02 -8.02 -11.75
C LYS A 86 17.68 -9.05 -10.67
N LYS A 87 18.44 -9.06 -9.57
CA LYS A 87 18.28 -10.02 -8.47
C LYS A 87 16.97 -9.82 -7.70
N PHE A 88 16.52 -8.58 -7.60
CA PHE A 88 15.30 -8.21 -6.91
C PHE A 88 14.35 -7.50 -7.87
N LEU A 89 13.10 -7.92 -7.88
CA LEU A 89 12.04 -7.34 -8.70
C LEU A 89 11.04 -6.65 -7.78
N ILE A 90 10.75 -5.38 -8.05
CA ILE A 90 9.83 -4.58 -7.26
C ILE A 90 8.68 -4.15 -8.14
N GLY A 91 7.45 -4.49 -7.75
CA GLY A 91 6.24 -4.09 -8.45
C GLY A 91 5.39 -3.18 -7.58
N LEU A 92 4.94 -2.06 -8.15
CA LEU A 92 4.02 -1.12 -7.51
C LEU A 92 2.73 -1.03 -8.30
N ASP A 93 1.58 -1.20 -7.63
CA ASP A 93 0.26 -1.01 -8.24
C ASP A 93 -0.75 -0.47 -7.22
N GLU A 94 -1.78 0.22 -7.72
CA GLU A 94 -2.91 0.66 -6.92
C GLU A 94 -4.24 0.09 -7.38
N THR A 95 -5.18 -0.04 -6.44
CA THR A 95 -6.58 -0.26 -6.78
C THR A 95 -7.50 0.66 -6.00
N GLY A 96 -8.70 0.85 -6.53
CA GLY A 96 -9.72 1.67 -5.90
C GLY A 96 -9.62 3.16 -6.24
N LYS A 97 -8.57 3.65 -6.93
CA LYS A 97 -8.41 5.07 -7.27
C LYS A 97 -9.66 5.68 -7.94
N GLY A 98 -10.18 5.02 -8.97
CA GLY A 98 -11.38 5.45 -9.73
C GLY A 98 -12.72 4.97 -9.18
N GLU A 99 -12.72 4.23 -8.09
CA GLU A 99 -13.90 3.56 -7.53
C GLU A 99 -14.63 4.49 -6.54
N LEU A 100 -15.96 4.48 -6.54
CA LEU A 100 -16.78 5.37 -5.69
C LEU A 100 -16.72 5.00 -4.21
N ILE A 101 -16.37 3.75 -3.92
CA ILE A 101 -16.50 3.11 -2.62
C ILE A 101 -15.16 2.52 -2.19
N GLY A 102 -14.82 2.77 -0.92
CA GLY A 102 -13.66 2.22 -0.24
C GLY A 102 -12.41 3.08 -0.34
N HIS A 103 -11.35 2.60 0.32
CA HIS A 103 -10.04 3.22 0.26
C HIS A 103 -9.42 3.07 -1.14
N THR A 104 -8.43 3.90 -1.43
CA THR A 104 -7.45 3.59 -2.49
C THR A 104 -6.34 2.78 -1.84
N HIS A 105 -6.08 1.59 -2.35
CA HIS A 105 -5.06 0.69 -1.84
C HIS A 105 -3.83 0.79 -2.73
N LEU A 106 -2.65 1.00 -2.14
CA LEU A 106 -1.36 1.03 -2.81
C LEU A 106 -0.55 -0.15 -2.29
N VAL A 107 -0.06 -0.98 -3.20
CA VAL A 107 0.74 -2.15 -2.84
C VAL A 107 2.09 -2.06 -3.53
N GLY A 108 3.13 -2.32 -2.75
CA GLY A 108 4.43 -2.69 -3.29
C GLY A 108 4.76 -4.12 -2.96
N VAL A 109 5.45 -4.79 -3.87
CA VAL A 109 5.92 -6.17 -3.72
C VAL A 109 7.39 -6.21 -4.05
N LEU A 110 8.18 -6.93 -3.26
CA LEU A 110 9.58 -7.26 -3.49
C LEU A 110 9.69 -8.77 -3.69
N ILE A 111 10.25 -9.17 -4.83
CA ILE A 111 10.37 -10.57 -5.26
C ILE A 111 11.84 -10.88 -5.55
N PRO A 112 12.45 -11.84 -4.85
CA PRO A 112 13.72 -12.43 -5.28
C PRO A 112 13.58 -13.12 -6.64
N ALA A 113 14.53 -12.90 -7.56
CA ALA A 113 14.47 -13.39 -8.93
C ALA A 113 14.34 -14.93 -9.02
N GLU A 114 14.87 -15.66 -8.05
CA GLU A 114 14.73 -17.11 -7.90
C GLU A 114 13.26 -17.57 -7.81
N LEU A 115 12.36 -16.74 -7.27
CA LEU A 115 10.94 -17.05 -7.14
C LEU A 115 10.15 -16.77 -8.42
N PHE A 116 10.74 -16.11 -9.42
CA PHE A 116 10.05 -15.65 -10.62
C PHE A 116 9.30 -16.79 -11.32
N ARG A 117 9.94 -17.94 -11.53
CA ARG A 117 9.33 -19.06 -12.27
C ARG A 117 8.13 -19.64 -11.52
N THR A 118 8.27 -19.87 -10.22
CA THR A 118 7.20 -20.44 -9.39
C THR A 118 6.00 -19.50 -9.31
N LEU A 119 6.26 -18.21 -9.11
CA LEU A 119 5.22 -17.19 -9.08
C LEU A 119 4.59 -16.95 -10.46
N TYR A 120 5.37 -17.05 -11.54
CA TYR A 120 4.87 -17.00 -12.92
C TYR A 120 3.83 -18.09 -13.16
N GLU A 121 4.14 -19.35 -12.82
CA GLU A 121 3.22 -20.48 -13.01
C GLU A 121 1.92 -20.31 -12.21
N LEU A 122 2.02 -19.75 -11.00
CA LEU A 122 0.87 -19.46 -10.14
C LEU A 122 -0.03 -18.38 -10.72
N VAL A 123 0.54 -17.25 -11.13
CA VAL A 123 -0.19 -16.03 -11.49
C VAL A 123 -0.61 -15.99 -12.96
N ASN A 124 0.05 -16.74 -13.84
CA ASN A 124 -0.37 -16.86 -15.24
C ASN A 124 -1.80 -17.43 -15.38
N THR A 125 -2.24 -18.22 -14.40
CA THR A 125 -3.63 -18.71 -14.32
C THR A 125 -4.61 -17.68 -13.76
N ALA A 126 -4.13 -16.52 -13.29
CA ALA A 126 -4.91 -15.49 -12.61
C ALA A 126 -5.41 -14.39 -13.56
N ASP A 127 -6.69 -14.43 -13.93
CA ASP A 127 -7.32 -13.37 -14.74
C ASP A 127 -7.76 -12.18 -13.85
N THR A 128 -6.91 -11.17 -13.73
CA THR A 128 -7.19 -9.92 -12.98
C THR A 128 -8.22 -9.02 -13.63
N LYS A 129 -8.59 -9.27 -14.90
CA LYS A 129 -9.46 -8.38 -15.68
C LYS A 129 -10.92 -8.81 -15.67
N LYS A 130 -11.21 -10.05 -15.27
CA LYS A 130 -12.58 -10.51 -15.03
C LYS A 130 -13.01 -10.31 -13.57
N SER A 131 -14.33 -10.23 -13.39
CA SER A 131 -14.93 -10.26 -12.06
C SER A 131 -14.80 -11.68 -11.51
N HIS A 132 -14.08 -11.82 -10.42
CA HIS A 132 -13.92 -13.09 -9.70
C HIS A 132 -14.48 -12.94 -8.28
N THR A 133 -14.85 -14.06 -7.67
CA THR A 133 -15.28 -14.08 -6.26
C THR A 133 -14.13 -13.67 -5.35
N PHE A 134 -14.45 -13.22 -4.14
CA PHE A 134 -13.43 -12.98 -3.13
C PHE A 134 -12.62 -14.25 -2.84
N ASP A 135 -13.27 -15.42 -2.77
CA ASP A 135 -12.61 -16.69 -2.45
C ASP A 135 -11.51 -17.04 -3.47
N TYR A 136 -11.74 -16.73 -4.75
CA TYR A 136 -10.71 -16.85 -5.78
C TYR A 136 -9.49 -15.98 -5.50
N TRP A 137 -9.69 -14.71 -5.14
CA TRP A 137 -8.59 -13.80 -4.81
C TRP A 137 -7.88 -14.21 -3.51
N ASP A 138 -8.63 -14.71 -2.53
CA ASP A 138 -8.07 -15.18 -1.26
C ASP A 138 -7.21 -16.44 -1.46
N ASP A 139 -7.63 -17.36 -2.33
CA ASP A 139 -6.83 -18.54 -2.68
C ASP A 139 -5.53 -18.17 -3.40
N VAL A 140 -5.60 -17.25 -4.37
CA VAL A 140 -4.39 -16.75 -5.06
C VAL A 140 -3.46 -16.05 -4.05
N PHE A 141 -4.02 -15.23 -3.15
CA PHE A 141 -3.26 -14.57 -2.09
C PHE A 141 -2.56 -15.56 -1.16
N ARG A 142 -3.26 -16.62 -0.72
CA ARG A 142 -2.68 -17.66 0.15
C ARG A 142 -1.50 -18.36 -0.51
N LYS A 143 -1.63 -18.69 -1.80
CA LYS A 143 -0.54 -19.31 -2.57
C LYS A 143 0.63 -18.35 -2.80
N ILE A 144 0.39 -17.05 -3.00
CA ILE A 144 1.49 -16.06 -3.08
C ILE A 144 2.15 -15.91 -1.71
N SER A 145 1.37 -15.84 -0.64
CA SER A 145 1.87 -15.61 0.71
C SER A 145 2.68 -16.77 1.29
N SER A 146 2.58 -17.98 0.75
CA SER A 146 3.44 -19.10 1.18
C SER A 146 4.92 -18.83 0.92
N PHE A 147 5.25 -17.94 -0.02
CA PHE A 147 6.62 -17.59 -0.38
C PHE A 147 7.25 -16.50 0.51
N ILE A 148 6.54 -16.00 1.54
CA ILE A 148 7.08 -14.96 2.44
C ILE A 148 8.38 -15.42 3.12
N ASN A 149 8.44 -16.69 3.54
CA ASN A 149 9.63 -17.25 4.17
C ASN A 149 10.78 -17.48 3.18
N GLU A 150 10.50 -17.43 1.88
CA GLU A 150 11.48 -17.56 0.80
C GLU A 150 11.95 -16.18 0.28
N GLY A 151 11.55 -15.10 0.95
CA GLY A 151 12.02 -13.74 0.69
C GLY A 151 11.03 -12.84 -0.06
N LEU A 152 9.82 -13.32 -0.37
CA LEU A 152 8.74 -12.45 -0.85
C LEU A 152 8.33 -11.46 0.25
N GLU A 153 8.32 -10.17 -0.05
CA GLU A 153 7.81 -9.14 0.86
C GLU A 153 6.75 -8.30 0.13
N PHE A 154 5.71 -7.87 0.85
CA PHE A 154 4.77 -6.89 0.32
C PHE A 154 4.35 -5.90 1.40
N LEU A 155 4.06 -4.68 0.98
CA LEU A 155 3.58 -3.59 1.82
C LEU A 155 2.29 -3.05 1.23
N GLU A 156 1.28 -2.89 2.08
CA GLU A 156 0.00 -2.28 1.71
C GLU A 156 -0.21 -0.98 2.49
N GLU A 157 -0.48 0.10 1.74
CA GLU A 157 -0.88 1.39 2.26
C GLU A 157 -2.26 1.79 1.74
N LYS A 158 -3.01 2.56 2.54
CA LYS A 158 -4.39 2.95 2.24
C LYS A 158 -4.53 4.46 2.28
N ILE A 159 -5.20 5.01 1.26
CA ILE A 159 -5.61 6.41 1.22
C ILE A 159 -7.13 6.45 1.43
N PRO A 160 -7.60 7.08 2.52
CA PRO A 160 -9.02 7.06 2.87
C PRO A 160 -9.87 7.97 1.97
N PRO A 161 -11.19 7.70 1.85
CA PRO A 161 -12.10 8.50 1.02
C PRO A 161 -12.07 10.00 1.31
N TRP A 162 -11.98 10.41 2.58
CA TRP A 162 -11.91 11.83 2.93
C TRP A 162 -10.64 12.52 2.44
N HIS A 163 -9.53 11.80 2.26
CA HIS A 163 -8.34 12.31 1.60
C HIS A 163 -8.54 12.40 0.09
N VAL A 164 -9.10 11.35 -0.51
CA VAL A 164 -9.44 11.35 -1.94
C VAL A 164 -10.38 12.50 -2.28
N ASP A 165 -11.34 12.79 -1.40
CA ASP A 165 -12.33 13.86 -1.59
C ASP A 165 -11.73 15.26 -1.51
N ARG A 166 -10.71 15.46 -0.68
CA ARG A 166 -10.15 16.78 -0.39
C ARG A 166 -8.92 17.12 -1.24
N TYR A 167 -8.07 16.14 -1.54
CA TYR A 167 -6.72 16.38 -2.02
C TYR A 167 -6.45 15.81 -3.41
N ASN A 168 -5.41 16.34 -4.07
CA ASN A 168 -4.84 15.72 -5.26
C ASN A 168 -4.19 14.39 -4.88
N LEU A 169 -4.80 13.30 -5.33
CA LEU A 169 -4.43 11.94 -4.97
C LEU A 169 -3.04 11.55 -5.47
N ASN A 170 -2.65 11.95 -6.68
CA ASN A 170 -1.34 11.60 -7.26
C ASN A 170 -0.19 12.08 -6.37
N LYS A 171 -0.30 13.28 -5.77
CA LYS A 171 0.72 13.79 -4.83
C LYS A 171 0.86 12.95 -3.56
N ILE A 172 -0.24 12.39 -3.09
CA ILE A 172 -0.25 11.49 -1.93
C ILE A 172 0.38 10.15 -2.33
N MET A 173 0.02 9.62 -3.50
CA MET A 173 0.56 8.36 -4.04
C MET A 173 2.07 8.42 -4.26
N ASP A 174 2.61 9.53 -4.81
CA ASP A 174 4.04 9.75 -5.02
C ASP A 174 4.85 9.44 -3.74
N ILE A 175 4.42 10.03 -2.62
CA ILE A 175 5.13 9.92 -1.35
C ILE A 175 4.93 8.54 -0.72
N VAL A 176 3.73 7.98 -0.84
CA VAL A 176 3.45 6.62 -0.32
C VAL A 176 4.29 5.58 -1.06
N TYR A 177 4.37 5.64 -2.38
CA TYR A 177 5.21 4.73 -3.16
C TYR A 177 6.70 4.93 -2.88
N GLN A 178 7.17 6.17 -2.72
CA GLN A 178 8.56 6.43 -2.29
C GLN A 178 8.86 5.76 -0.94
N ARG A 179 7.95 5.85 0.04
CA ARG A 179 8.13 5.17 1.35
C ARG A 179 8.14 3.65 1.25
N ILE A 180 7.28 3.08 0.42
CA ILE A 180 7.26 1.64 0.15
C ILE A 180 8.62 1.20 -0.40
N LEU A 181 9.14 1.94 -1.39
CA LEU A 181 10.45 1.69 -1.99
C LEU A 181 11.59 1.84 -0.96
N ASP A 182 11.62 2.93 -0.20
CA ASP A 182 12.61 3.15 0.86
C ASP A 182 12.62 1.98 1.87
N SER A 183 11.45 1.45 2.21
CA SER A 183 11.34 0.30 3.11
C SER A 183 12.01 -0.96 2.54
N PHE A 184 11.87 -1.21 1.24
CA PHE A 184 12.53 -2.33 0.57
C PHE A 184 14.05 -2.12 0.50
N PHE A 185 14.50 -0.92 0.11
CA PHE A 185 15.92 -0.61 -0.07
C PHE A 185 16.74 -0.61 1.22
N ARG A 186 16.11 -0.64 2.40
CA ARG A 186 16.83 -0.88 3.67
C ARG A 186 17.51 -2.25 3.75
N LYS A 187 17.02 -3.23 2.99
CA LYS A 187 17.44 -4.63 3.12
C LYS A 187 18.17 -5.15 1.87
N ILE A 188 18.14 -4.39 0.77
CA ILE A 188 18.63 -4.83 -0.53
C ILE A 188 19.47 -3.73 -1.19
N ASP A 189 20.36 -4.16 -2.08
CA ASP A 189 21.21 -3.29 -2.88
C ASP A 189 20.44 -2.72 -4.08
N ILE A 190 20.31 -1.39 -4.14
CA ILE A 190 19.56 -0.66 -5.19
C ILE A 190 20.04 -1.06 -6.60
N SER A 191 21.34 -1.24 -6.79
CA SER A 191 21.93 -1.57 -8.11
C SER A 191 21.48 -2.93 -8.65
N LYS A 192 20.96 -3.79 -7.78
CA LYS A 192 20.48 -5.15 -8.08
C LYS A 192 18.96 -5.23 -8.20
N CYS A 193 18.29 -4.10 -8.33
CA CYS A 193 16.83 -4.02 -8.37
C CYS A 193 16.30 -3.62 -9.76
N ARG A 194 15.19 -4.22 -10.17
CA ARG A 194 14.28 -3.70 -11.19
C ARG A 194 13.02 -3.22 -10.50
N VAL A 195 12.57 -1.99 -10.79
CA VAL A 195 11.36 -1.38 -10.23
C VAL A 195 10.38 -1.13 -11.37
N VAL A 196 9.19 -1.70 -11.25
CA VAL A 196 8.10 -1.56 -12.21
C VAL A 196 6.92 -0.88 -11.55
N ILE A 197 6.42 0.17 -12.18
CA ILE A 197 5.33 1.01 -11.67
C ILE A 197 4.26 1.11 -12.74
N ASP A 198 3.00 0.85 -12.39
CA ASP A 198 1.87 1.23 -13.26
C ASP A 198 1.68 2.74 -13.22
N ASP A 199 1.73 3.39 -14.39
CA ASP A 199 1.74 4.84 -14.48
C ASP A 199 0.35 5.45 -14.21
N TYR A 200 0.11 5.80 -12.95
CA TYR A 200 -1.09 6.51 -12.51
C TYR A 200 -1.06 8.03 -12.80
N GLY A 201 -0.05 8.50 -13.55
CA GLY A 201 0.31 9.89 -13.71
C GLY A 201 1.33 10.33 -12.66
N VAL A 202 2.48 9.64 -12.61
CA VAL A 202 3.55 9.84 -11.62
C VAL A 202 3.98 11.31 -11.59
N GLY A 203 3.95 11.90 -10.38
CA GLY A 203 4.28 13.29 -10.16
C GLY A 203 5.79 13.57 -10.01
N PRO A 204 6.16 14.85 -9.81
CA PRO A 204 7.56 15.27 -9.79
C PRO A 204 8.33 14.74 -8.58
N THR A 205 7.66 14.49 -7.44
CA THR A 205 8.32 14.00 -6.22
C THR A 205 8.85 12.59 -6.45
N LEU A 206 7.99 11.67 -6.88
CA LEU A 206 8.42 10.30 -7.17
C LEU A 206 9.37 10.26 -8.37
N LYS A 207 9.16 11.06 -9.41
CA LYS A 207 10.08 11.14 -10.56
C LYS A 207 11.52 11.46 -10.17
N ARG A 208 11.75 12.44 -9.28
CA ARG A 208 13.11 12.78 -8.81
C ARG A 208 13.75 11.58 -8.14
N PHE A 209 13.00 10.89 -7.29
CA PHE A 209 13.49 9.71 -6.59
C PHE A 209 13.82 8.55 -7.55
N LEU A 210 12.95 8.29 -8.54
CA LEU A 210 13.20 7.27 -9.56
C LEU A 210 14.46 7.55 -10.38
N ILE A 211 14.71 8.81 -10.77
CA ILE A 211 15.96 9.22 -11.44
C ILE A 211 17.18 8.96 -10.56
N PHE A 212 17.06 9.22 -9.25
CA PHE A 212 18.13 8.88 -8.31
C PHE A 212 18.40 7.37 -8.29
N LEU A 213 17.36 6.53 -8.21
CA LEU A 213 17.51 5.08 -8.21
C LEU A 213 18.17 4.55 -9.50
N GLU A 214 17.77 5.10 -10.65
CA GLU A 214 18.38 4.78 -11.94
C GLU A 214 19.89 5.11 -11.95
N LYS A 215 20.29 6.26 -11.40
CA LYS A 215 21.71 6.64 -11.25
C LYS A 215 22.47 5.72 -10.29
N GLN A 216 21.79 5.07 -9.33
CA GLN A 216 22.38 4.04 -8.47
C GLN A 216 22.42 2.66 -9.15
N GLY A 217 22.00 2.54 -10.40
CA GLY A 217 22.07 1.32 -11.20
C GLY A 217 20.82 0.44 -11.14
N ALA A 218 19.74 0.90 -10.52
CA ALA A 218 18.44 0.23 -10.61
C ALA A 218 17.87 0.34 -12.04
N GLU A 219 17.15 -0.68 -12.48
CA GLU A 219 16.34 -0.60 -13.70
C GLU A 219 14.96 -0.05 -13.34
N ILE A 220 14.56 1.06 -13.95
CA ILE A 220 13.27 1.71 -13.64
C ILE A 220 12.36 1.64 -14.85
N ILE A 221 11.16 1.09 -14.65
CA ILE A 221 10.12 0.98 -15.67
C ILE A 221 8.85 1.64 -15.15
N VAL A 222 8.45 2.72 -15.83
CA VAL A 222 7.18 3.40 -15.60
C VAL A 222 6.38 3.27 -16.90
N SER A 223 5.36 2.42 -16.89
CA SER A 223 4.55 2.13 -18.07
C SER A 223 3.08 1.99 -17.73
N GLN A 224 2.23 2.16 -18.74
CA GLN A 224 0.80 1.90 -18.63
C GLN A 224 0.55 0.39 -18.76
N LYS A 225 -0.31 -0.18 -17.91
CA LYS A 225 -0.65 -1.61 -17.89
C LYS A 225 0.57 -2.49 -17.63
N SER A 226 1.38 -2.09 -16.66
CA SER A 226 2.59 -2.81 -16.27
C SER A 226 2.30 -4.26 -15.83
N ASP A 227 1.09 -4.52 -15.31
CA ASP A 227 0.61 -5.84 -14.90
C ASP A 227 0.44 -6.83 -16.06
N ASP A 228 0.38 -6.37 -17.31
CA ASP A 228 0.33 -7.23 -18.50
C ASP A 228 1.71 -7.74 -18.91
N THR A 229 2.79 -7.07 -18.50
CA THR A 229 4.15 -7.28 -19.05
C THR A 229 5.16 -7.70 -17.97
N TYR A 230 4.91 -7.37 -16.71
CA TYR A 230 5.83 -7.64 -15.61
C TYR A 230 5.13 -8.39 -14.47
N LEU A 231 5.74 -9.50 -14.04
CA LEU A 231 5.20 -10.38 -13.00
C LEU A 231 5.07 -9.64 -11.66
N GLU A 232 6.05 -8.83 -11.31
CA GLU A 232 6.07 -8.05 -10.07
C GLU A 232 4.91 -7.05 -10.00
N ALA A 233 4.59 -6.36 -11.11
CA ALA A 233 3.45 -5.45 -11.19
C ALA A 233 2.13 -6.24 -11.14
N LYS A 234 2.07 -7.39 -11.82
CA LYS A 234 0.90 -8.28 -11.76
C LYS A 234 0.61 -8.77 -10.34
N ILE A 235 1.63 -9.17 -9.58
CA ILE A 235 1.46 -9.62 -8.20
C ILE A 235 1.00 -8.46 -7.32
N ALA A 236 1.61 -7.27 -7.46
CA ALA A 236 1.13 -6.08 -6.75
C ALA A 236 -0.36 -5.82 -7.02
N SER A 237 -0.79 -5.94 -8.29
CA SER A 237 -2.19 -5.78 -8.70
C SER A 237 -3.13 -6.81 -8.06
N VAL A 238 -2.74 -8.08 -8.07
CA VAL A 238 -3.51 -9.17 -7.45
C VAL A 238 -3.69 -8.91 -5.95
N LEU A 239 -2.61 -8.55 -5.25
CA LEU A 239 -2.65 -8.27 -3.81
C LEU A 239 -3.52 -7.04 -3.50
N ALA A 240 -3.37 -5.97 -4.28
CA ALA A 240 -4.17 -4.75 -4.14
C ALA A 240 -5.66 -5.06 -4.33
N LYS A 241 -6.00 -5.79 -5.40
CA LYS A 241 -7.38 -6.20 -5.72
C LYS A 241 -7.98 -7.07 -4.63
N ARG A 242 -7.24 -8.06 -4.11
CA ARG A 242 -7.70 -8.91 -3.00
C ARG A 242 -8.07 -8.08 -1.78
N SER A 243 -7.21 -7.13 -1.37
CA SER A 243 -7.47 -6.29 -0.20
C SER A 243 -8.71 -5.41 -0.37
N ARG A 244 -8.94 -4.87 -1.57
CA ARG A 244 -10.17 -4.13 -1.89
C ARG A 244 -11.41 -5.04 -1.86
N GLU A 245 -11.37 -6.18 -2.54
CA GLU A 245 -12.51 -7.11 -2.61
C GLU A 245 -12.91 -7.63 -1.22
N PHE A 246 -11.94 -7.86 -0.33
CA PHE A 246 -12.21 -8.20 1.07
C PHE A 246 -13.06 -7.12 1.77
N VAL A 247 -12.67 -5.85 1.61
CA VAL A 247 -13.38 -4.72 2.23
C VAL A 247 -14.79 -4.57 1.64
N ILE A 248 -14.94 -4.68 0.31
CA ILE A 248 -16.23 -4.61 -0.36
C ILE A 248 -17.14 -5.77 0.06
N LYS A 249 -16.61 -6.99 0.20
CA LYS A 249 -17.35 -8.15 0.73
C LYS A 249 -17.88 -7.85 2.13
N LYS A 250 -17.04 -7.35 3.03
CA LYS A 250 -17.45 -7.00 4.40
C LYS A 250 -18.51 -5.90 4.45
N ILE A 251 -18.38 -4.87 3.62
CA ILE A 251 -19.39 -3.82 3.48
C ILE A 251 -20.73 -4.38 2.99
N ASN A 252 -20.73 -5.32 2.04
CA ASN A 252 -21.96 -5.95 1.53
C ASN A 252 -22.61 -6.94 2.52
N GLU A 253 -21.80 -7.57 3.37
CA GLU A 253 -22.24 -8.49 4.43
C GLU A 253 -22.91 -7.75 5.60
N ASP A 254 -22.51 -6.50 5.86
CA ASP A 254 -23.00 -5.71 6.99
C ASP A 254 -24.46 -5.24 6.77
N PRO A 255 -25.43 -5.67 7.62
CA PRO A 255 -26.82 -5.25 7.53
C PRO A 255 -27.01 -3.73 7.68
N ALA A 256 -26.11 -3.04 8.39
CA ALA A 256 -26.19 -1.58 8.58
C ALA A 256 -26.06 -0.80 7.27
N PHE A 257 -25.41 -1.39 6.26
CA PHE A 257 -25.24 -0.79 4.94
C PHE A 257 -26.22 -1.34 3.90
N ARG A 258 -27.24 -2.12 4.31
CA ARG A 258 -28.33 -2.53 3.41
C ARG A 258 -29.45 -1.50 3.40
N ILE A 259 -30.08 -1.34 2.24
CA ILE A 259 -31.26 -0.50 2.08
C ILE A 259 -32.17 -1.06 1.00
N ASN A 260 -33.46 -1.22 1.28
CA ASN A 260 -34.45 -1.77 0.35
C ASN A 260 -33.99 -3.08 -0.32
N ASP A 261 -33.43 -4.00 0.47
CA ASP A 261 -32.80 -5.26 0.03
C ASP A 261 -31.61 -5.11 -0.95
N LEU A 262 -31.18 -3.88 -1.22
CA LEU A 262 -29.98 -3.58 -1.99
C LEU A 262 -28.76 -3.67 -1.08
N SER A 263 -27.74 -4.36 -1.58
CA SER A 263 -26.39 -4.26 -1.06
C SER A 263 -25.56 -3.31 -1.93
N VAL A 264 -24.46 -2.83 -1.36
CA VAL A 264 -23.57 -1.82 -1.96
C VAL A 264 -23.06 -2.18 -3.36
N GLY A 265 -22.94 -3.47 -3.69
CA GLY A 265 -22.43 -3.93 -4.98
C GLY A 265 -20.90 -3.86 -5.05
N SER A 266 -20.34 -3.64 -6.24
CA SER A 266 -18.88 -3.68 -6.46
C SER A 266 -18.17 -2.38 -6.10
N GLY A 267 -18.91 -1.28 -5.92
CA GLY A 267 -18.33 0.04 -5.67
C GLY A 267 -17.95 0.83 -6.93
N ASN A 268 -18.13 0.24 -8.11
CA ASN A 268 -17.81 0.86 -9.40
C ASN A 268 -18.99 1.69 -9.93
N ALA A 269 -18.71 2.83 -10.54
CA ALA A 269 -19.74 3.71 -11.11
C ALA A 269 -20.53 3.07 -12.28
N GLY A 270 -19.92 2.12 -13.00
CA GLY A 270 -20.58 1.34 -14.04
C GLY A 270 -21.42 0.18 -13.52
N ASN A 271 -21.36 -0.14 -12.21
CA ASN A 271 -22.15 -1.20 -11.62
C ASN A 271 -23.56 -0.71 -11.28
N LYS A 272 -24.58 -1.27 -11.97
CA LYS A 272 -25.99 -0.90 -11.76
C LYS A 272 -26.45 -1.02 -10.31
N LYS A 273 -26.06 -2.10 -9.63
CA LYS A 273 -26.43 -2.35 -8.24
C LYS A 273 -25.84 -1.30 -7.29
N THR A 274 -24.58 -0.91 -7.52
CA THR A 274 -23.96 0.19 -6.77
C THR A 274 -24.68 1.51 -6.97
N MET A 275 -25.04 1.87 -8.21
CA MET A 275 -25.78 3.10 -8.47
C MET A 275 -27.17 3.12 -7.84
N GLN A 276 -27.92 2.01 -7.93
CA GLN A 276 -29.22 1.87 -7.27
C GLN A 276 -29.12 2.01 -5.75
N TRP A 277 -28.11 1.37 -5.15
CA TRP A 277 -27.87 1.48 -3.71
C TRP A 277 -27.54 2.92 -3.30
N LEU A 278 -26.70 3.62 -4.06
CA LEU A 278 -26.34 5.03 -3.79
C LEU A 278 -27.56 5.95 -3.85
N GLU A 279 -28.40 5.80 -4.87
CA GLU A 279 -29.63 6.58 -5.03
C GLU A 279 -30.61 6.32 -3.88
N ALA A 280 -30.83 5.05 -3.54
CA ALA A 280 -31.70 4.66 -2.43
C ALA A 280 -31.17 5.18 -1.08
N TRP A 281 -29.85 5.07 -0.84
CA TRP A 281 -29.23 5.55 0.39
C TRP A 281 -29.41 7.05 0.56
N HIS A 282 -29.11 7.83 -0.49
CA HIS A 282 -29.31 9.28 -0.46
C HIS A 282 -30.78 9.67 -0.27
N ALA A 283 -31.71 8.97 -0.96
CA ALA A 283 -33.14 9.21 -0.83
C ALA A 283 -33.68 8.95 0.58
N SER A 284 -33.03 8.07 1.35
CA SER A 284 -33.39 7.81 2.74
C SER A 284 -33.05 8.94 3.72
N GLY A 285 -32.29 9.95 3.28
CA GLY A 285 -31.84 11.06 4.13
C GLY A 285 -30.72 10.70 5.11
N LYS A 286 -30.21 9.45 5.08
CA LYS A 286 -29.06 9.03 5.88
C LYS A 286 -27.78 9.73 5.41
N GLU A 287 -26.89 10.03 6.35
CA GLU A 287 -25.55 10.47 6.00
C GLU A 287 -24.81 9.39 5.20
N TRP A 288 -23.99 9.83 4.24
CA TRP A 288 -23.12 8.93 3.51
C TRP A 288 -22.18 8.16 4.45
N PRO A 289 -22.06 6.84 4.29
CA PRO A 289 -21.07 6.07 5.04
C PRO A 289 -19.66 6.58 4.78
N TRP A 290 -18.78 6.36 5.76
CA TRP A 290 -17.39 6.81 5.74
C TRP A 290 -16.60 6.33 4.51
N PHE A 291 -17.04 5.24 3.87
CA PHE A 291 -16.38 4.63 2.72
C PHE A 291 -16.74 5.28 1.37
N ILE A 292 -17.65 6.27 1.32
CA ILE A 292 -18.07 6.92 0.07
C ILE A 292 -17.17 8.10 -0.28
N LYS A 293 -16.72 8.15 -1.54
CA LYS A 293 -15.97 9.29 -2.10
C LYS A 293 -16.93 10.31 -2.71
N LYS A 294 -17.32 11.28 -1.90
CA LYS A 294 -18.38 12.25 -2.20
C LYS A 294 -18.02 13.22 -3.32
N SER A 295 -16.74 13.40 -3.57
CA SER A 295 -16.25 14.33 -4.59
C SER A 295 -16.42 13.86 -6.02
N PHE A 296 -16.72 12.56 -6.24
CA PHE A 296 -16.79 11.97 -7.57
C PHE A 296 -18.09 12.37 -8.28
N SER A 297 -18.01 12.53 -9.60
CA SER A 297 -19.13 13.01 -10.43
C SER A 297 -20.45 12.26 -10.21
N PRO A 298 -20.48 10.91 -10.12
CA PRO A 298 -21.71 10.18 -9.84
C PRO A 298 -22.37 10.56 -8.51
N ILE A 299 -21.59 10.67 -7.42
CA ILE A 299 -22.15 11.04 -6.09
C ILE A 299 -22.68 12.46 -6.13
N ARG A 300 -21.94 13.39 -6.73
CA ARG A 300 -22.36 14.79 -6.81
C ARG A 300 -23.60 15.00 -7.66
N ARG A 301 -23.81 14.16 -8.67
CA ARG A 301 -25.05 14.14 -9.46
C ARG A 301 -26.23 13.72 -8.60
N ILE A 302 -26.07 12.69 -7.78
CA ILE A 302 -27.09 12.24 -6.83
C ILE A 302 -27.42 13.35 -5.81
N GLU A 303 -26.40 14.03 -5.29
CA GLU A 303 -26.53 15.18 -4.38
C GLU A 303 -27.02 16.47 -5.05
N ARG A 304 -27.14 16.50 -6.39
CA ARG A 304 -27.44 17.69 -7.19
C ARG A 304 -26.48 18.87 -6.94
N ALA A 305 -25.22 18.57 -6.60
CA ALA A 305 -24.19 19.57 -6.33
C ALA A 305 -23.66 20.20 -7.63
N LYS A 306 -23.55 21.54 -7.67
CA LYS A 306 -23.08 22.30 -8.86
C LYS A 306 -21.56 22.50 -8.90
N GLY A 307 -20.98 22.66 -10.10
CA GLY A 307 -19.55 22.95 -10.32
C GLY A 307 -18.67 21.70 -10.28
N ASN A 308 -17.34 21.83 -10.39
CA ASN A 308 -16.37 20.74 -10.17
C ASN A 308 -15.72 20.89 -8.79
N VAL A 309 -15.42 19.78 -8.11
CA VAL A 309 -14.65 19.83 -6.86
C VAL A 309 -13.21 20.16 -7.20
N LYS A 310 -12.76 21.36 -6.84
CA LYS A 310 -11.34 21.71 -6.89
C LYS A 310 -10.63 20.97 -5.76
N LYS A 311 -9.80 20.00 -6.12
CA LYS A 311 -8.92 19.30 -5.17
C LYS A 311 -7.83 20.24 -4.71
N ALA A 312 -7.66 20.36 -3.41
CA ALA A 312 -6.52 21.08 -2.86
C ALA A 312 -5.23 20.27 -3.08
N SER A 313 -4.08 20.94 -3.10
CA SER A 313 -2.84 20.21 -2.83
C SER A 313 -2.94 19.66 -1.41
N PRO A 314 -2.53 18.40 -1.15
CA PRO A 314 -2.32 17.98 0.23
C PRO A 314 -1.42 19.01 0.94
N PRO A 315 -1.71 19.37 2.20
CA PRO A 315 -0.99 20.40 2.95
C PRO A 315 0.37 19.89 3.44
N ILE A 316 1.09 19.22 2.56
CA ILE A 316 2.47 18.81 2.74
C ILE A 316 3.31 20.06 2.53
N ARG A 317 3.97 20.49 3.59
CA ARG A 317 4.76 21.71 3.62
C ARG A 317 6.23 21.35 3.63
N GLU A 318 6.78 21.08 2.44
CA GLU A 318 8.20 20.74 2.28
C GLU A 318 9.12 21.85 2.80
N GLU A 319 8.65 23.10 2.85
CA GLU A 319 9.37 24.22 3.46
C GLU A 319 9.54 24.10 4.98
N LEU A 320 8.81 23.19 5.64
CA LEU A 320 9.03 22.85 7.04
C LEU A 320 10.21 21.88 7.21
N LEU A 321 10.72 21.25 6.16
CA LEU A 321 11.80 20.27 6.23
C LEU A 321 13.14 20.94 5.89
N SER A 322 14.20 20.57 6.61
CA SER A 322 15.55 21.05 6.28
C SER A 322 15.99 20.58 4.88
N GLU A 323 16.84 21.37 4.21
CA GLU A 323 17.42 20.98 2.92
C GLU A 323 18.21 19.67 3.02
N ASP A 324 18.91 19.44 4.14
CA ASP A 324 19.65 18.20 4.35
C ASP A 324 18.74 16.96 4.42
N PHE A 325 17.58 17.08 5.09
CA PHE A 325 16.61 15.99 5.13
C PHE A 325 16.00 15.73 3.76
N LYS A 326 15.60 16.79 3.05
CA LYS A 326 15.04 16.66 1.70
C LYS A 326 16.02 16.02 0.74
N ARG A 327 17.29 16.45 0.76
CA ARG A 327 18.36 15.84 -0.05
C ARG A 327 18.55 14.36 0.29
N SER A 328 18.64 14.02 1.58
CA SER A 328 18.76 12.62 2.03
C SER A 328 17.57 11.77 1.56
N PHE A 329 16.36 12.30 1.67
CA PHE A 329 15.14 11.61 1.27
C PHE A 329 15.04 11.44 -0.26
N ASP A 330 15.41 12.46 -1.04
CA ASP A 330 15.49 12.39 -2.50
C ASP A 330 16.57 11.39 -2.96
N GLU A 331 17.58 11.13 -2.13
CA GLU A 331 18.58 10.06 -2.29
C GLU A 331 18.13 8.69 -1.72
N GLY A 332 16.83 8.49 -1.43
CA GLY A 332 16.30 7.22 -0.91
C GLY A 332 16.75 6.85 0.48
N LYS A 333 17.30 7.81 1.23
CA LYS A 333 17.75 7.62 2.61
C LYS A 333 16.78 8.33 3.54
N LEU A 334 15.71 7.62 3.91
CA LEU A 334 14.92 7.98 5.06
C LEU A 334 15.71 7.67 6.34
N ASP A 335 16.40 8.68 6.87
CA ASP A 335 17.13 8.61 8.14
C ASP A 335 16.55 9.61 9.14
N ILE A 336 15.98 9.10 10.23
CA ILE A 336 15.40 9.95 11.28
C ILE A 336 16.43 10.90 11.90
N ARG A 337 17.72 10.53 11.88
CA ARG A 337 18.81 11.34 12.40
C ARG A 337 19.11 12.55 11.54
N VAL A 338 18.62 12.60 10.30
CA VAL A 338 18.76 13.78 9.43
C VAL A 338 17.53 14.68 9.55
N LEU A 339 16.35 14.14 9.88
CA LEU A 339 15.11 14.90 10.01
C LEU A 339 15.29 16.11 10.92
N SER A 340 14.90 17.29 10.43
CA SER A 340 14.86 18.54 11.17
C SER A 340 13.78 19.45 10.59
N ILE A 341 13.19 20.26 11.46
CA ILE A 341 12.12 21.18 11.09
C ILE A 341 12.63 22.61 11.02
N VAL A 342 12.36 23.27 9.90
CA VAL A 342 12.60 24.70 9.69
C VAL A 342 11.35 25.47 10.10
N CYS A 343 11.50 26.38 11.07
CA CYS A 343 10.39 27.22 11.50
C CYS A 343 10.15 28.35 10.48
N PRO A 344 8.96 28.43 9.85
CA PRO A 344 8.66 29.46 8.86
C PRO A 344 8.54 30.86 9.49
N SER A 345 8.41 30.96 10.81
CA SER A 345 8.22 32.23 11.51
C SER A 345 9.50 32.87 12.02
N CYS A 346 10.57 32.10 12.24
CA CYS A 346 11.82 32.61 12.78
C CYS A 346 13.09 31.99 12.16
N GLY A 347 12.95 31.12 11.16
CA GLY A 347 14.07 30.47 10.46
C GLY A 347 14.79 29.39 11.27
N ALA A 348 14.41 29.17 12.53
CA ALA A 348 15.08 28.20 13.40
C ALA A 348 14.97 26.77 12.84
N ILE A 349 16.11 26.08 12.71
CA ILE A 349 16.17 24.67 12.37
C ILE A 349 16.24 23.88 13.68
N SER A 350 15.33 22.92 13.88
CA SER A 350 15.27 22.17 15.14
C SER A 350 15.06 20.68 14.95
N LYS A 351 15.80 19.90 15.74
CA LYS A 351 15.63 18.45 15.96
C LYS A 351 14.46 18.13 16.90
N ALA A 352 13.78 19.14 17.44
CA ALA A 352 12.64 18.93 18.28
C ALA A 352 11.52 19.92 17.97
N VAL A 353 10.31 19.55 18.32
CA VAL A 353 9.15 20.45 18.33
C VAL A 353 8.43 20.32 19.65
N PHE A 354 7.81 21.41 20.12
CA PHE A 354 6.96 21.33 21.32
C PHE A 354 5.55 20.95 20.95
N PHE A 355 4.96 20.04 21.71
CA PHE A 355 3.59 19.61 21.59
C PHE A 355 2.84 20.07 22.84
N THR A 356 2.01 21.10 22.67
CA THR A 356 1.36 21.81 23.77
C THR A 356 -0.15 21.74 23.60
N THR A 357 -0.90 21.89 24.68
CA THR A 357 -2.34 22.05 24.63
C THR A 357 -2.76 23.46 24.18
N ASN A 358 -3.94 23.57 23.58
CA ASN A 358 -4.68 24.79 23.29
C ASN A 358 -6.20 24.50 23.42
N GLU A 359 -7.04 25.51 23.19
CA GLU A 359 -8.51 25.38 23.26
C GLU A 359 -9.08 24.29 22.32
N LYS A 360 -8.40 24.02 21.20
CA LYS A 360 -8.80 23.04 20.17
C LYS A 360 -8.13 21.66 20.34
N GLY A 361 -7.42 21.45 21.45
CA GLY A 361 -6.71 20.22 21.80
C GLY A 361 -5.19 20.39 21.82
N PHE A 362 -4.44 19.70 20.97
CA PHE A 362 -2.98 19.73 20.91
C PHE A 362 -2.45 20.36 19.63
N ILE A 363 -1.25 20.95 19.71
CA ILE A 363 -0.64 21.65 18.60
C ILE A 363 0.88 21.68 18.69
N ALA A 364 1.55 21.46 17.56
CA ALA A 364 3.00 21.55 17.45
C ALA A 364 3.49 23.01 17.37
N ARG A 365 4.62 23.31 18.00
CA ARG A 365 5.22 24.64 18.13
C ARG A 365 6.73 24.59 17.92
N CYS A 366 7.24 25.67 17.34
CA CYS A 366 8.68 25.90 17.27
C CYS A 366 9.27 26.01 18.69
N PRO A 367 10.37 25.30 19.01
CA PRO A 367 10.98 25.43 20.32
C PRO A 367 11.51 26.83 20.65
N GLN A 368 11.94 27.57 19.63
CA GLN A 368 12.54 28.89 19.76
C GLN A 368 11.50 29.99 19.89
N CYS A 369 10.66 30.21 18.86
CA CYS A 369 9.69 31.31 18.87
C CYS A 369 8.30 30.95 19.42
N LYS A 370 8.07 29.68 19.81
CA LYS A 370 6.78 29.15 20.30
C LYS A 370 5.59 29.27 19.35
N LYS A 371 5.76 29.83 18.15
CA LYS A 371 4.69 29.95 17.16
C LYS A 371 4.24 28.57 16.66
N PRO A 372 2.95 28.39 16.34
CA PRO A 372 2.43 27.14 15.82
C PRO A 372 3.08 26.72 14.50
N LEU A 373 3.41 25.44 14.38
CA LEU A 373 3.87 24.81 13.14
C LEU A 373 2.67 24.18 12.43
N LYS A 374 1.95 25.01 11.65
CA LYS A 374 0.74 24.59 10.93
C LYS A 374 1.06 23.47 9.94
N GLU A 375 0.20 22.44 9.92
CA GLU A 375 0.25 21.27 9.02
C GLU A 375 1.52 20.41 9.18
N LEU A 376 2.20 20.52 10.33
CA LEU A 376 3.36 19.69 10.63
C LEU A 376 2.99 18.20 10.71
N ASN A 377 1.83 17.86 11.29
CA ASN A 377 1.33 16.49 11.34
C ASN A 377 1.27 15.87 9.95
N PHE A 378 0.68 16.57 8.98
CA PHE A 378 0.51 16.07 7.62
C PHE A 378 1.87 15.87 6.96
N THR A 379 2.79 16.83 7.13
CA THR A 379 4.15 16.72 6.59
C THR A 379 4.92 15.53 7.20
N LEU A 380 4.94 15.41 8.53
CA LEU A 380 5.63 14.31 9.22
C LEU A 380 5.02 12.94 8.93
N ARG A 381 3.70 12.86 8.82
CA ARG A 381 2.97 11.63 8.48
C ARG A 381 3.45 11.06 7.15
N TYR A 382 3.58 11.92 6.14
CA TYR A 382 3.91 11.49 4.79
C TYR A 382 5.39 11.22 4.62
N TYR A 383 6.28 11.91 5.32
CA TYR A 383 7.73 11.68 5.20
C TYR A 383 8.31 10.60 6.11
N CYS A 384 7.82 10.47 7.36
CA CYS A 384 8.31 9.47 8.32
C CYS A 384 7.19 8.51 8.73
N GLY A 385 6.05 9.05 9.18
CA GLY A 385 4.84 8.27 9.46
C GLY A 385 4.90 7.29 10.63
N PHE A 386 6.06 7.13 11.29
CA PHE A 386 6.25 6.25 12.44
C PHE A 386 6.54 7.06 13.71
N ILE A 387 5.82 6.73 14.79
CA ILE A 387 6.02 7.31 16.13
C ILE A 387 6.41 6.20 17.09
N ILE A 388 7.43 6.44 17.91
CA ILE A 388 7.71 5.65 19.12
C ILE A 388 7.42 6.54 20.33
N PRO A 389 6.37 6.24 21.11
CA PRO A 389 6.15 6.88 22.40
C PRO A 389 7.03 6.26 23.48
N ASP A 390 7.56 7.08 24.39
CA ASP A 390 8.10 6.59 25.64
C ASP A 390 6.98 6.15 26.62
N SER A 391 7.40 5.58 27.75
CA SER A 391 6.48 5.07 28.77
C SER A 391 5.67 6.16 29.48
N ASN A 392 6.19 7.40 29.55
CA ASN A 392 5.47 8.53 30.12
C ASN A 392 4.29 8.96 29.21
N ILE A 393 4.49 8.91 27.89
CA ILE A 393 3.45 9.24 26.91
C ILE A 393 2.30 8.23 26.97
N ILE A 394 2.62 6.94 27.02
CA ILE A 394 1.62 5.87 27.13
C ILE A 394 0.90 5.97 28.47
N SER A 395 1.63 6.08 29.58
CA SER A 395 1.02 6.19 30.92
C SER A 395 0.15 7.44 31.08
N GLY A 396 0.52 8.54 30.44
CA GLY A 396 -0.23 9.80 30.43
C GLY A 396 -1.45 9.81 29.49
N GLY A 397 -1.58 8.80 28.63
CA GLY A 397 -2.67 8.64 27.69
C GLY A 397 -2.76 9.75 26.63
N LEU A 398 -1.62 10.29 26.20
CA LEU A 398 -1.56 11.49 25.37
C LEU A 398 -2.08 11.24 23.95
N ILE A 399 -1.61 10.18 23.29
CA ILE A 399 -1.92 9.90 21.89
C ILE A 399 -3.43 9.72 21.73
N GLY A 400 -4.05 8.95 22.62
CA GLY A 400 -5.48 8.75 22.64
C GLY A 400 -6.27 10.04 22.85
N LYS A 401 -5.85 10.92 23.76
CA LYS A 401 -6.48 12.25 23.94
C LYS A 401 -6.33 13.13 22.70
N ASP A 402 -5.20 13.06 22.00
CA ASP A 402 -5.01 13.77 20.73
C ASP A 402 -5.95 13.22 19.64
N LEU A 403 -6.02 11.90 19.46
CA LEU A 403 -6.87 11.25 18.46
C LEU A 403 -8.38 11.49 18.70
N GLU A 404 -8.79 11.77 19.93
CA GLU A 404 -10.15 12.21 20.29
C GLU A 404 -10.43 13.66 19.85
N LYS A 405 -9.41 14.53 19.90
CA LYS A 405 -9.55 15.99 19.70
C LYS A 405 -8.89 16.47 18.41
N SER A 406 -7.57 16.70 18.45
CA SER A 406 -6.83 17.42 17.41
C SER A 406 -6.31 16.55 16.29
N ARG A 407 -6.22 15.23 16.53
CA ARG A 407 -5.85 14.22 15.52
C ARG A 407 -4.51 14.52 14.86
N PHE A 408 -3.55 15.03 15.63
CA PHE A 408 -2.20 15.20 15.14
C PHE A 408 -1.58 13.85 14.72
N PHE A 409 -1.82 12.79 15.50
CA PHE A 409 -1.28 11.45 15.24
C PHE A 409 -2.18 10.57 14.35
N GLU A 410 -3.21 11.13 13.73
CA GLU A 410 -4.08 10.38 12.81
C GLU A 410 -3.28 9.85 11.60
N ASP A 411 -3.50 8.58 11.29
CA ASP A 411 -2.87 7.77 10.25
C ASP A 411 -1.35 7.59 10.38
N PHE A 412 -0.78 7.80 11.58
CA PHE A 412 0.56 7.33 11.90
C PHE A 412 0.56 5.83 12.27
N THR A 413 1.71 5.19 12.09
CA THR A 413 2.00 3.90 12.75
C THR A 413 2.65 4.18 14.09
N ILE A 414 1.98 3.78 15.16
CA ILE A 414 2.51 3.80 16.52
C ILE A 414 3.26 2.48 16.73
N LEU A 415 4.57 2.58 16.88
CA LEU A 415 5.45 1.46 17.16
C LEU A 415 5.63 1.38 18.68
N ILE A 416 5.33 0.23 19.28
CA ILE A 416 5.46 -0.01 20.72
C ILE A 416 6.69 -0.89 20.96
N PRO A 417 7.81 -0.34 21.47
CA PRO A 417 8.95 -1.15 21.88
C PRO A 417 8.58 -2.12 23.01
N GLY A 418 9.18 -3.32 22.99
CA GLY A 418 8.99 -4.30 24.07
C GLY A 418 9.28 -3.75 25.48
N VAL A 419 10.26 -2.84 25.60
CA VAL A 419 10.59 -2.16 26.86
C VAL A 419 9.47 -1.20 27.33
N VAL A 420 8.85 -0.45 26.40
CA VAL A 420 7.72 0.44 26.72
C VAL A 420 6.51 -0.38 27.15
N ARG A 421 6.24 -1.51 26.47
CA ARG A 421 5.19 -2.45 26.88
C ARG A 421 5.42 -2.97 28.31
N TYR A 422 6.66 -3.34 28.64
CA TYR A 422 7.04 -3.80 29.97
C TYR A 422 6.81 -2.73 31.03
N GLU A 423 7.25 -1.49 30.79
CA GLU A 423 7.09 -0.38 31.73
C GLU A 423 5.64 0.09 31.88
N CYS A 424 4.83 -0.11 30.84
CA CYS A 424 3.43 0.30 30.80
C CYS A 424 2.47 -0.81 31.27
N ASP A 425 2.95 -1.85 31.94
CA ASP A 425 2.11 -2.81 32.68
C ASP A 425 1.55 -2.18 33.98
N THR A 426 0.94 -1.01 33.83
CA THR A 426 0.33 -0.21 34.89
C THR A 426 -1.13 0.06 34.54
N LYS A 427 -1.94 0.50 35.51
CA LYS A 427 -3.34 0.87 35.26
C LYS A 427 -3.49 1.96 34.19
N GLY A 428 -2.58 2.94 34.18
CA GLY A 428 -2.56 4.02 33.19
C GLY A 428 -2.20 3.51 31.80
N GLY A 429 -1.12 2.73 31.69
CA GLY A 429 -0.68 2.15 30.42
C GLY A 429 -1.71 1.21 29.80
N LYS A 430 -2.32 0.31 30.60
CA LYS A 430 -3.40 -0.58 30.15
C LYS A 430 -4.58 0.18 29.55
N LYS A 431 -5.02 1.25 30.24
CA LYS A 431 -6.12 2.09 29.77
C LYS A 431 -5.79 2.79 28.44
N GLU A 432 -4.56 3.27 28.27
CA GLU A 432 -4.17 3.87 27.01
C GLU A 432 -4.03 2.82 25.90
N PHE A 433 -3.47 1.65 26.16
CA PHE A 433 -3.42 0.56 25.17
C PHE A 433 -4.81 0.14 24.71
N GLU A 434 -5.80 0.03 25.60
CA GLU A 434 -7.21 -0.21 25.21
C GLU A 434 -7.73 0.89 24.27
N ARG A 435 -7.42 2.16 24.57
CA ARG A 435 -7.84 3.29 23.75
C ARG A 435 -7.15 3.29 22.39
N LEU A 436 -5.85 3.02 22.34
CA LEU A 436 -5.09 2.91 21.09
C LEU A 436 -5.58 1.72 20.26
N ALA A 437 -5.91 0.60 20.88
CA ALA A 437 -6.50 -0.56 20.22
C ALA A 437 -7.85 -0.20 19.57
N LYS A 438 -8.68 0.62 20.24
CA LYS A 438 -9.92 1.15 19.64
C LYS A 438 -9.66 2.03 18.42
N PHE A 439 -8.64 2.89 18.46
CA PHE A 439 -8.30 3.72 17.29
C PHE A 439 -7.68 2.91 16.15
N ALA A 440 -6.88 1.91 16.47
CA ALA A 440 -6.31 0.98 15.50
C ALA A 440 -7.40 0.13 14.83
N SER A 441 -8.41 -0.33 15.57
CA SER A 441 -9.51 -1.15 15.02
C SER A 441 -10.38 -0.39 14.02
N ILE A 442 -10.47 0.94 14.14
CA ILE A 442 -11.13 1.81 13.16
C ILE A 442 -10.15 2.38 12.11
N SER A 443 -8.92 1.87 12.04
CA SER A 443 -7.86 2.31 11.12
C SER A 443 -7.48 3.78 11.23
N ARG A 444 -7.75 4.45 12.38
CA ARG A 444 -7.31 5.84 12.62
C ARG A 444 -5.81 5.91 12.89
N ILE A 445 -5.21 4.81 13.33
CA ILE A 445 -3.76 4.62 13.45
C ILE A 445 -3.44 3.18 13.07
N LYS A 446 -2.17 2.87 12.82
CA LYS A 446 -1.65 1.50 12.88
C LYS A 446 -0.94 1.32 14.21
N LEU A 447 -1.07 0.15 14.84
CA LEU A 447 -0.39 -0.18 16.08
C LEU A 447 0.44 -1.45 15.85
N LYS A 448 1.74 -1.39 16.13
CA LYS A 448 2.66 -2.51 15.91
C LYS A 448 3.65 -2.61 17.06
N GLU A 449 3.83 -3.82 17.59
CA GLU A 449 4.90 -4.11 18.54
C GLU A 449 6.23 -4.28 17.79
N VAL A 450 7.31 -3.72 18.34
CA VAL A 450 8.65 -3.79 17.76
C VAL A 450 9.70 -4.12 18.81
N GLY A 451 10.79 -4.76 18.37
CA GLY A 451 11.81 -5.29 19.26
C GLY A 451 11.39 -6.59 19.95
N GLU A 452 12.34 -7.18 20.67
CA GLU A 452 12.10 -8.40 21.45
C GLU A 452 11.39 -8.03 22.77
N PHE A 453 10.33 -8.76 23.13
CA PHE A 453 9.71 -8.64 24.45
C PHE A 453 10.39 -9.61 25.42
N ASN A 454 11.31 -9.10 26.24
CA ASN A 454 12.09 -9.90 27.19
C ASN A 454 12.06 -9.28 28.60
N PRO A 455 11.03 -9.58 29.42
CA PRO A 455 10.86 -9.00 30.75
C PRO A 455 12.03 -9.24 31.71
N GLU A 456 12.64 -10.43 31.66
CA GLU A 456 13.80 -10.77 32.50
C GLU A 456 15.02 -9.91 32.16
N ARG A 457 15.25 -9.65 30.87
CA ARG A 457 16.27 -8.69 30.45
C ARG A 457 15.96 -7.29 30.96
N PHE A 458 14.73 -6.81 30.76
CA PHE A 458 14.35 -5.43 31.12
C PHE A 458 14.41 -5.15 32.62
N LYS A 459 14.06 -6.14 33.44
CA LYS A 459 14.11 -6.04 34.91
C LYS A 459 15.53 -5.75 35.43
N ASN A 460 16.55 -6.22 34.74
CA ASN A 460 17.96 -6.04 35.12
C ASN A 460 18.58 -4.74 34.57
N LEU A 461 17.84 -3.95 33.80
CA LEU A 461 18.31 -2.69 33.24
C LEU A 461 17.92 -1.50 34.13
N THR A 462 18.80 -0.51 34.21
CA THR A 462 18.46 0.80 34.80
C THR A 462 17.40 1.52 33.94
N SER A 463 16.72 2.53 34.49
CA SER A 463 15.78 3.34 33.69
C SER A 463 16.48 3.98 32.48
N GLN A 464 17.70 4.49 32.66
CA GLN A 464 18.46 5.10 31.55
C GLN A 464 18.81 4.08 30.45
N GLN A 465 19.18 2.85 30.83
CA GLN A 465 19.42 1.80 29.85
C GLN A 465 18.15 1.41 29.09
N ARG A 466 16.98 1.47 29.74
CA ARG A 466 15.68 1.25 29.10
C ARG A 466 15.33 2.38 28.15
N ASP A 467 15.58 3.64 28.52
CA ASP A 467 15.43 4.79 27.62
C ASP A 467 16.33 4.70 26.40
N ASP A 468 17.58 4.24 26.57
CA ASP A 468 18.51 4.02 25.46
C ASP A 468 17.97 2.99 24.45
N LEU A 469 17.33 1.91 24.92
CA LEU A 469 16.68 0.93 24.04
C LEU A 469 15.54 1.56 23.22
N ILE A 470 14.79 2.50 23.80
CA ILE A 470 13.72 3.22 23.08
C ILE A 470 14.34 4.06 21.95
N ILE A 471 15.42 4.79 22.24
CA ILE A 471 16.10 5.65 21.26
C ILE A 471 16.79 4.82 20.15
N GLU A 472 17.41 3.69 20.50
CA GLU A 472 17.96 2.75 19.52
C GLU A 472 16.88 2.19 18.59
N THR A 473 15.70 1.91 19.14
CA THR A 473 14.54 1.48 18.34
C THR A 473 14.07 2.59 17.40
N CYS A 474 14.10 3.86 17.83
CA CYS A 474 13.80 5.00 16.95
C CYS A 474 14.71 5.07 15.73
N ILE A 475 16.02 4.87 15.93
CA ILE A 475 17.01 4.88 14.84
C ILE A 475 16.76 3.69 13.91
N LYS A 476 16.60 2.49 14.47
CA LYS A 476 16.40 1.25 13.70
C LYS A 476 15.15 1.33 12.82
N GLU A 477 14.06 1.83 13.37
CA GLU A 477 12.77 1.88 12.67
C GLU A 477 12.60 3.18 11.85
N ASN A 478 13.51 4.15 11.98
CA ASN A 478 13.37 5.52 11.49
C ASN A 478 12.07 6.19 11.96
N ALA A 479 11.85 6.12 13.28
CA ALA A 479 10.64 6.62 13.93
C ALA A 479 10.93 7.88 14.74
N ILE A 480 9.97 8.80 14.73
CA ILE A 480 10.00 10.01 15.56
C ILE A 480 9.77 9.60 17.02
N LEU A 481 10.62 10.10 17.91
CA LEU A 481 10.42 9.93 19.34
C LEU A 481 9.32 10.90 19.82
N LEU A 482 8.36 10.38 20.58
CA LEU A 482 7.38 11.17 21.32
C LEU A 482 7.67 10.98 22.80
N SER A 483 7.96 12.07 23.51
CA SER A 483 8.38 12.01 24.91
C SER A 483 7.89 13.22 25.70
N ALA A 484 7.57 12.99 26.98
CA ALA A 484 7.32 14.04 27.98
C ALA A 484 8.50 14.18 28.97
N ASP A 485 9.54 13.36 28.84
CA ASP A 485 10.66 13.30 29.76
C ASP A 485 11.82 14.19 29.29
N LYS A 486 12.19 15.16 30.13
CA LYS A 486 13.27 16.12 29.83
C LYS A 486 14.63 15.45 29.67
N GLN A 487 14.90 14.39 30.42
CA GLN A 487 16.15 13.64 30.33
C GLN A 487 16.21 12.86 29.02
N VAL A 488 15.14 12.12 28.70
CA VAL A 488 15.02 11.38 27.42
C VAL A 488 15.16 12.32 26.24
N LYS A 489 14.51 13.50 26.29
CA LYS A 489 14.67 14.53 25.26
C LYS A 489 16.13 14.95 25.05
N GLY A 490 16.88 15.17 26.13
CA GLY A 490 18.30 15.52 26.05
C GLY A 490 19.14 14.43 25.38
N ILE A 491 18.91 13.17 25.78
CA ILE A 491 19.61 12.01 25.21
C ILE A 491 19.26 11.83 23.73
N ALA A 492 17.97 11.91 23.38
CA ALA A 492 17.51 11.75 22.00
C ALA A 492 18.10 12.81 21.07
N ILE A 493 18.14 14.08 21.51
CA ILE A 493 18.77 15.17 20.74
C ILE A 493 20.27 14.91 20.58
N SER A 494 20.97 14.40 21.61
CA SER A 494 22.39 14.06 21.52
C SER A 494 22.69 12.92 20.53
N LYS A 495 21.70 12.08 20.25
CA LYS A 495 21.75 10.98 19.27
C LYS A 495 21.09 11.37 17.93
N ASP A 496 20.84 12.67 17.72
CA ASP A 496 20.20 13.27 16.54
C ASP A 496 18.76 12.78 16.24
N VAL A 497 18.12 12.08 17.17
CA VAL A 497 16.75 11.56 16.98
C VAL A 497 15.74 12.69 17.07
N PHE A 498 15.00 12.89 15.98
CA PHE A 498 13.95 13.91 15.95
C PHE A 498 12.86 13.60 16.99
N THR A 499 12.56 14.60 17.84
CA THR A 499 11.71 14.43 19.02
C THR A 499 10.52 15.39 19.02
N ILE A 500 9.30 14.85 19.10
CA ILE A 500 8.12 15.62 19.49
C ILE A 500 8.09 15.62 21.02
N PHE A 501 8.36 16.79 21.61
CA PHE A 501 8.46 16.94 23.06
C PHE A 501 7.19 17.56 23.65
N VAL A 502 6.59 16.88 24.60
CA VAL A 502 5.30 17.25 25.20
C VAL A 502 5.56 18.13 26.41
N LEU A 503 4.90 19.28 26.47
CA LEU A 503 5.03 20.26 27.57
C LEU A 503 3.78 20.32 28.45
#